data_AF-A0A392MJ95-F1
#
_entry.id   AF-A0A392MJ95-F1
#
_cell.length_a   1.000
_cell.length_b   1.000
_cell.length_c   1.000
_cell.angle_alpha   90.00
_cell.angle_beta   90.00
_cell.angle_gamma   90.00
#
_symmetry.space_group_name_H-M   'P 1'
#
loop_
_entity.id
_entity.type
_entity.pdbx_description
1 polymer ?
#
loop_
_entity_poly.entity_id
_entity_poly.type
_entity_poly.pdbx_seq_one_letter_code
_entity_poly.pdbx_strand_id
1 'polypeptide(L)'
;ATQAFKMMDIGPLDIGDYLAIGAIFAATDSVCTLQVLNQDETPLLYSLVFGEGVVNDATSVVLFNAIQNFDLDRFNPSIAVHFLGNFLYLFIASTLLGVLTGLLSAYVIKKLYIGRHSTDREVALMMLMAYLSYMLAELFYLSGILTVFFCGIVMSHYTWHNVTESSRVTTKYVF
;
A
#
# COMPACT_ATOMS: atom_id res chain seq x y z
N ALA A 1 -13.77 -5.51 -33.78
CA ALA A 1 -13.07 -4.67 -32.78
C ALA A 1 -13.18 -3.19 -33.13
N THR A 2 -12.73 -2.75 -34.31
CA THR A 2 -12.62 -1.32 -34.68
C THR A 2 -13.92 -0.51 -34.69
N GLN A 3 -15.07 -1.14 -34.97
CA GLN A 3 -16.39 -0.47 -34.89
C GLN A 3 -16.92 -0.31 -33.45
N ALA A 4 -16.59 -1.25 -32.55
CA ALA A 4 -17.01 -1.18 -31.15
C ALA A 4 -16.28 -0.06 -30.40
N PHE A 5 -14.96 0.08 -30.63
CA PHE A 5 -14.15 1.18 -30.08
C PHE A 5 -14.63 2.56 -30.55
N LYS A 6 -15.05 2.68 -31.81
CA LYS A 6 -15.61 3.92 -32.38
C LYS A 6 -16.96 4.31 -31.78
N MET A 7 -17.72 3.34 -31.28
CA MET A 7 -19.02 3.56 -30.64
C MET A 7 -18.89 3.91 -29.16
N MET A 8 -17.70 3.69 -28.57
CA MET A 8 -17.36 4.01 -27.19
C MET A 8 -16.54 5.32 -27.05
N ASP A 9 -16.38 6.09 -28.13
CA ASP A 9 -15.58 7.32 -28.19
C ASP A 9 -14.11 7.14 -27.76
N ILE A 10 -13.58 5.93 -27.93
CA ILE A 10 -12.18 5.62 -27.62
C ILE A 10 -11.36 6.03 -28.85
N GLY A 11 -10.64 7.14 -28.73
CA GLY A 11 -9.67 7.60 -29.73
C GLY A 11 -8.55 6.58 -29.99
N PRO A 12 -7.61 6.86 -30.92
CA PRO A 12 -6.42 6.03 -31.05
C PRO A 12 -5.66 6.03 -29.70
N LEU A 13 -5.54 4.85 -29.09
CA LEU A 13 -4.81 4.66 -27.84
C LEU A 13 -3.32 4.88 -28.09
N ASP A 14 -2.71 5.70 -27.26
CA ASP A 14 -1.27 5.88 -27.30
C ASP A 14 -0.56 4.81 -26.45
N ILE A 15 0.76 4.73 -26.60
CA ILE A 15 1.61 3.79 -25.85
C ILE A 15 1.47 3.98 -24.34
N GLY A 16 1.24 5.21 -23.86
CA GLY A 16 0.94 5.49 -22.46
C GLY A 16 -0.31 4.77 -21.97
N ASP A 17 -1.37 4.72 -22.79
CA ASP A 17 -2.62 4.06 -22.44
C ASP A 17 -2.44 2.54 -22.33
N TYR A 18 -1.67 1.93 -23.23
CA TYR A 18 -1.37 0.50 -23.17
C TYR A 18 -0.56 0.14 -21.92
N LEU A 19 0.40 0.97 -21.54
CA LEU A 19 1.22 0.76 -20.36
C LEU A 19 0.39 0.96 -19.07
N ALA A 20 -0.48 1.97 -19.04
CA ALA A 20 -1.40 2.23 -17.93
C ALA A 20 -2.40 1.09 -17.73
N ILE A 21 -2.97 0.56 -18.82
CA ILE A 21 -3.83 -0.63 -18.78
C ILE A 21 -3.05 -1.84 -18.24
N GLY A 22 -1.80 -2.02 -18.67
CA GLY A 22 -0.92 -3.06 -18.13
C GLY A 22 -0.68 -2.93 -16.63
N ALA A 23 -0.46 -1.72 -16.13
CA ALA A 23 -0.31 -1.45 -14.70
C ALA A 23 -1.61 -1.72 -13.91
N ILE A 24 -2.78 -1.41 -14.47
CA ILE A 24 -4.08 -1.72 -13.85
C ILE A 24 -4.30 -3.23 -13.76
N PHE A 25 -3.99 -3.98 -14.83
CA PHE A 25 -4.13 -5.45 -14.83
C PHE A 25 -3.03 -6.17 -14.03
N ALA A 26 -1.94 -5.50 -13.70
CA ALA A 26 -0.89 -6.07 -12.88
C ALA A 26 -1.38 -6.34 -11.45
N ALA A 27 -2.27 -5.50 -10.90
CA ALA A 27 -2.89 -5.69 -9.59
C ALA A 27 -3.74 -6.99 -9.56
N THR A 28 -3.34 -7.96 -8.75
CA THR A 28 -3.99 -9.26 -8.64
C THR A 28 -4.83 -9.32 -7.37
N ASP A 29 -6.13 -9.52 -7.51
CA ASP A 29 -7.00 -9.77 -6.35
C ASP A 29 -6.82 -11.20 -5.83
N SER A 30 -6.17 -11.34 -4.67
CA SER A 30 -5.98 -12.61 -3.97
C SER A 30 -7.11 -12.94 -2.99
N VAL A 31 -8.16 -12.11 -2.86
CA VAL A 31 -9.20 -12.30 -1.83
C VAL A 31 -9.95 -13.62 -2.01
N CYS A 32 -10.29 -13.99 -3.26
CA CYS A 32 -10.99 -15.25 -3.55
C CYS A 32 -10.16 -16.48 -3.17
N THR A 33 -8.85 -16.47 -3.38
CA THR A 33 -7.97 -17.60 -3.02
C THR A 33 -7.78 -17.68 -1.50
N LEU A 34 -7.69 -16.53 -0.82
CA LEU A 34 -7.58 -16.45 0.64
C LEU A 34 -8.83 -16.94 1.37
N GLN A 35 -10.02 -16.85 0.76
CA GLN A 35 -11.26 -17.38 1.33
C GLN A 35 -11.31 -18.92 1.34
N VAL A 36 -10.61 -19.57 0.40
CA VAL A 36 -10.54 -21.03 0.31
C VAL A 36 -9.38 -21.57 1.14
N LEU A 37 -8.31 -20.80 1.29
CA LEU A 37 -7.15 -21.15 2.11
C LEU A 37 -7.47 -21.00 3.60
N ASN A 38 -7.33 -22.09 4.35
CA ASN A 38 -7.45 -22.05 5.80
C ASN A 38 -6.11 -21.62 6.43
N GLN A 39 -6.14 -20.51 7.19
CA GLN A 39 -4.97 -19.96 7.88
C GLN A 39 -4.39 -20.93 8.92
N ASP A 40 -5.22 -21.81 9.50
CA ASP A 40 -4.78 -22.78 10.51
C ASP A 40 -4.09 -24.01 9.89
N GLU A 41 -4.50 -24.41 8.68
CA GLU A 41 -3.93 -25.58 7.99
C GLU A 41 -2.67 -25.23 7.21
N THR A 42 -2.63 -24.05 6.57
CA THR A 42 -1.51 -23.63 5.70
C THR A 42 -1.09 -22.17 5.94
N PRO A 43 -0.59 -21.83 7.15
CA PRO A 43 -0.31 -20.45 7.54
C PRO A 43 0.74 -19.75 6.67
N LEU A 44 1.75 -20.50 6.20
CA LEU A 44 2.80 -19.96 5.32
C LEU A 44 2.24 -19.57 3.96
N LEU A 45 1.41 -20.44 3.35
CA LEU A 45 0.84 -20.21 2.02
C LEU A 45 -0.16 -19.04 2.07
N TYR A 46 -1.01 -19.01 3.11
CA TYR A 46 -1.91 -17.89 3.35
C TYR A 46 -1.15 -16.55 3.44
N SER A 47 -0.10 -16.50 4.27
CA SER A 47 0.68 -15.27 4.47
C SER A 47 1.44 -14.84 3.21
N LEU A 48 1.93 -15.79 2.43
CA LEU A 48 2.64 -15.53 1.18
C LEU A 48 1.71 -14.92 0.13
N VAL A 49 0.55 -15.55 -0.11
CA VAL A 49 -0.43 -15.11 -1.10
C VAL A 49 -1.04 -13.76 -0.71
N PHE A 50 -1.34 -13.56 0.57
CA PHE A 50 -1.80 -12.27 1.08
C PHE A 50 -0.73 -11.18 0.90
N GLY A 51 0.52 -11.48 1.28
CA GLY A 51 1.63 -10.54 1.14
C GLY A 51 1.90 -10.17 -0.31
N GLU A 52 1.89 -11.15 -1.21
CA GLU A 52 2.04 -10.94 -2.65
C GLU A 52 0.95 -10.02 -3.20
N GLY A 53 -0.33 -10.31 -2.91
CA GLY A 53 -1.45 -9.50 -3.39
C GLY A 53 -1.35 -8.04 -2.96
N VAL A 54 -1.09 -7.80 -1.67
CA VAL A 54 -1.03 -6.41 -1.17
C VAL A 54 0.20 -5.65 -1.69
N VAL A 55 1.36 -6.29 -1.77
CA VAL A 55 2.56 -5.65 -2.35
C VAL A 55 2.32 -5.36 -3.83
N ASN A 56 1.70 -6.29 -4.56
CA ASN A 56 1.41 -6.15 -5.97
C ASN A 56 0.45 -4.97 -6.24
N ASP A 57 -0.63 -4.86 -5.48
CA ASP A 57 -1.57 -3.72 -5.55
C ASP A 57 -0.85 -2.38 -5.31
N ALA A 58 -0.02 -2.31 -4.26
CA ALA A 58 0.72 -1.11 -3.95
C ALA A 58 1.73 -0.74 -5.05
N THR A 59 2.43 -1.72 -5.63
CA THR A 59 3.36 -1.48 -6.75
C THR A 59 2.66 -1.07 -8.04
N SER A 60 1.49 -1.65 -8.32
CA SER A 60 0.68 -1.36 -9.51
C SER A 60 0.18 0.09 -9.50
N VAL A 61 -0.24 0.59 -8.34
CA VAL A 61 -0.62 2.00 -8.16
C VAL A 61 0.56 2.94 -8.35
N VAL A 62 1.73 2.62 -7.80
CA VAL A 62 2.95 3.45 -7.97
C VAL A 62 3.38 3.45 -9.44
N LEU A 63 3.31 2.30 -10.11
CA LEU A 63 3.63 2.18 -11.53
C LEU A 63 2.65 2.99 -12.39
N PHE A 64 1.35 2.89 -12.13
CA PHE A 64 0.32 3.67 -12.81
C PHE A 64 0.55 5.18 -12.64
N ASN A 65 0.82 5.65 -11.42
CA ASN A 65 1.11 7.05 -11.14
C ASN A 65 2.39 7.51 -11.87
N ALA A 66 3.42 6.68 -11.92
CA ALA A 66 4.62 6.96 -12.70
C ALA A 66 4.29 7.09 -14.20
N ILE A 67 3.46 6.21 -14.77
CA ILE A 67 3.10 6.25 -16.20
C ILE A 67 2.35 7.53 -16.54
N GLN A 68 1.39 7.95 -15.70
CA GLN A 68 0.62 9.18 -15.93
C GLN A 68 1.46 10.47 -15.87
N ASN A 69 2.55 10.45 -15.11
CA ASN A 69 3.43 11.62 -14.97
C ASN A 69 4.46 11.75 -16.11
N PHE A 70 4.60 10.76 -16.98
CA PHE A 70 5.58 10.77 -18.07
C PHE A 70 4.90 10.83 -19.43
N ASP A 71 5.26 11.85 -20.21
CA ASP A 71 4.83 12.01 -21.59
C ASP A 71 5.68 11.12 -22.51
N LEU A 72 5.09 10.03 -23.03
CA LEU A 72 5.80 9.00 -23.81
C LEU A 72 5.95 9.35 -25.30
N ASP A 73 5.52 10.53 -25.72
CA ASP A 73 5.56 11.01 -27.11
C ASP A 73 6.97 11.06 -27.73
N ARG A 74 8.04 10.97 -26.93
CA ARG A 74 9.43 10.90 -27.43
C ARG A 74 10.19 9.75 -26.79
N PHE A 75 10.16 8.57 -27.39
CA PHE A 75 11.00 7.44 -27.00
C PHE A 75 12.50 7.78 -27.03
N ASN A 76 13.02 8.25 -25.89
CA ASN A 76 14.44 8.40 -25.62
C ASN A 76 14.83 7.41 -24.52
N PRO A 77 15.92 6.63 -24.68
CA PRO A 77 16.38 5.70 -23.64
C PRO A 77 16.68 6.40 -22.30
N SER A 78 16.99 7.70 -22.33
CA SER A 78 17.12 8.53 -21.13
C SER A 78 15.82 8.62 -20.31
N ILE A 79 14.66 8.64 -20.96
CA ILE A 79 13.35 8.74 -20.29
C ILE A 79 13.05 7.46 -19.51
N ALA A 80 13.39 6.29 -20.07
CA ALA A 80 13.22 5.02 -19.35
C ALA A 80 14.06 4.96 -18.06
N VAL A 81 15.27 5.50 -18.08
CA VAL A 81 16.13 5.59 -16.89
C VAL A 81 15.55 6.59 -15.87
N HIS A 82 15.08 7.76 -16.32
CA HIS A 82 14.43 8.73 -15.46
C HIS A 82 13.13 8.20 -14.83
N PHE A 83 12.34 7.45 -15.60
CA PHE A 83 11.13 6.77 -15.13
C PHE A 83 11.45 5.76 -14.04
N LEU A 84 12.42 4.88 -14.28
CA LEU A 84 12.85 3.89 -13.30
C LEU A 84 13.41 4.56 -12.04
N GLY A 85 14.19 5.64 -12.20
CA GLY A 85 14.69 6.44 -11.09
C GLY A 85 13.56 7.06 -10.26
N ASN A 86 12.54 7.64 -10.90
CA ASN A 86 11.38 8.21 -10.22
C ASN A 86 10.57 7.14 -9.49
N PHE A 87 10.34 5.99 -10.13
CA PHE A 87 9.67 4.85 -9.50
C PHE A 87 10.41 4.39 -8.24
N LEU A 88 11.73 4.16 -8.34
CA LEU A 88 12.55 3.74 -7.20
C LEU A 88 12.59 4.80 -6.10
N TYR A 89 12.66 6.07 -6.46
CA TYR A 89 12.60 7.18 -5.51
C TYR A 89 11.27 7.18 -4.76
N LEU A 90 10.14 7.16 -5.47
CA LEU A 90 8.80 7.12 -4.87
C LEU A 90 8.63 5.89 -3.99
N PHE A 91 9.09 4.72 -4.45
CA PHE A 91 9.02 3.48 -3.69
C PHE A 91 9.82 3.57 -2.39
N ILE A 92 11.12 3.87 -2.46
CA ILE A 92 12.02 3.92 -1.30
C ILE A 92 11.59 5.01 -0.31
N ALA A 93 11.27 6.22 -0.80
CA ALA A 93 10.87 7.33 0.06
C ALA A 93 9.55 7.04 0.79
N SER A 94 8.56 6.47 0.11
CA SER A 94 7.28 6.07 0.71
C SER A 94 7.48 4.94 1.74
N THR A 95 8.31 3.94 1.44
CA THR A 95 8.65 2.87 2.38
C THR A 95 9.33 3.43 3.63
N LEU A 96 10.32 4.31 3.47
CA LEU A 96 11.02 4.93 4.60
C LEU A 96 10.07 5.75 5.47
N LEU A 97 9.20 6.56 4.85
CA LEU A 97 8.20 7.33 5.59
C LEU A 97 7.22 6.42 6.36
N GLY A 98 6.79 5.31 5.74
CA GLY A 98 5.92 4.32 6.37
C GLY A 98 6.60 3.67 7.59
N VAL A 99 7.86 3.28 7.45
CA VAL A 99 8.64 2.71 8.56
C VAL A 99 8.81 3.73 9.68
N LEU A 100 9.16 4.98 9.37
CA LEU A 100 9.34 6.03 10.37
C LEU A 100 8.04 6.34 11.13
N THR A 101 6.92 6.45 10.42
CA THR A 101 5.61 6.71 11.02
C THR A 101 5.09 5.51 11.84
N GLY A 102 5.38 4.28 11.42
CA GLY A 102 5.08 3.07 12.20
C GLY A 102 5.95 2.92 13.46
N LEU A 103 7.23 3.30 13.41
CA LEU A 103 8.07 3.34 14.60
C LEU A 103 7.65 4.46 15.55
N LEU A 104 7.25 5.61 14.99
CA LEU A 104 6.68 6.71 15.76
C LEU A 104 5.40 6.28 16.48
N SER A 105 4.50 5.53 15.83
CA SER A 105 3.28 5.04 16.47
C SER A 105 3.59 4.07 17.61
N ALA A 106 4.54 3.15 17.43
CA ALA A 106 5.01 2.27 18.50
C ALA A 106 5.59 3.07 19.69
N TYR A 107 6.37 4.11 19.41
CA TYR A 107 6.91 5.01 20.44
C TYR A 107 5.81 5.80 21.16
N VAL A 108 4.85 6.36 20.41
CA VAL A 108 3.72 7.13 20.94
C VAL A 108 2.87 6.25 21.86
N ILE A 109 2.52 5.03 21.43
CA ILE A 109 1.76 4.08 22.24
C ILE A 109 2.55 3.65 23.48
N LYS A 110 3.85 3.36 23.33
CA LYS A 110 4.71 3.03 24.47
C LYS A 110 4.88 4.17 25.47
N LYS A 111 4.88 5.43 25.03
CA LYS A 111 5.07 6.61 25.90
C LYS A 111 3.77 7.13 26.50
N LEU A 112 2.65 6.96 25.79
CA LEU A 112 1.30 7.21 26.30
C LEU A 112 0.82 6.14 27.29
N TYR A 113 1.74 5.33 27.83
CA TYR A 113 1.58 4.26 28.84
C TYR A 113 0.75 4.61 30.09
N ILE A 114 0.33 5.88 30.25
CA ILE A 114 -0.56 6.38 31.29
C ILE A 114 -2.02 5.88 31.10
N GLY A 115 -2.41 5.40 29.91
CA GLY A 115 -3.81 5.18 29.53
C GLY A 115 -4.35 3.75 29.57
N ARG A 116 -3.85 2.87 30.46
CA ARG A 116 -4.16 1.42 30.53
C ARG A 116 -5.62 1.04 30.85
N HIS A 117 -6.58 1.94 30.64
CA HIS A 117 -7.97 1.78 31.04
C HIS A 117 -8.97 1.51 29.91
N SER A 118 -8.61 1.65 28.62
CA SER A 118 -9.59 1.38 27.55
C SER A 118 -8.95 0.91 26.24
N THR A 119 -9.26 -0.33 25.87
CA THR A 119 -8.99 -0.99 24.58
C THR A 119 -9.32 -0.08 23.38
N ASP A 120 -10.47 0.59 23.44
CA ASP A 120 -10.99 1.44 22.36
C ASP A 120 -10.03 2.59 22.00
N ARG A 121 -9.32 3.14 22.99
CA ARG A 121 -8.36 4.24 22.75
C ARG A 121 -7.11 3.75 22.04
N GLU A 122 -6.63 2.56 22.36
CA GLU A 122 -5.45 1.98 21.71
C GLU A 122 -5.75 1.69 20.24
N VAL A 123 -6.90 1.08 19.95
CA VAL A 123 -7.35 0.81 18.58
C VAL A 123 -7.59 2.11 17.80
N ALA A 124 -8.27 3.09 18.40
CA ALA A 124 -8.48 4.40 17.78
C ALA A 124 -7.15 5.13 17.48
N LEU A 125 -6.18 5.08 18.39
CA LEU A 125 -4.84 5.66 18.17
C LEU A 125 -4.08 4.93 17.06
N MET A 126 -4.15 3.60 16.98
CA MET A 126 -3.54 2.84 15.88
C MET A 126 -4.13 3.25 14.53
N MET A 127 -5.47 3.39 14.44
CA MET A 127 -6.15 3.88 13.24
C MET A 127 -5.77 5.31 12.88
N LEU A 128 -5.72 6.19 13.88
CA LEU A 128 -5.32 7.59 13.69
C LEU A 128 -3.88 7.69 13.17
N MET A 129 -2.95 6.88 13.70
CA MET A 129 -1.56 6.86 13.25
C MET A 129 -1.41 6.30 11.83
N ALA A 130 -2.19 5.27 11.47
CA ALA A 130 -2.25 4.78 10.10
C ALA A 130 -2.73 5.89 9.14
N TYR A 131 -3.81 6.59 9.50
CA TYR A 131 -4.32 7.71 8.71
C TYR A 131 -3.34 8.89 8.64
N LEU A 132 -2.64 9.20 9.74
CA LEU A 132 -1.60 10.23 9.76
C LEU A 132 -0.47 9.88 8.77
N SER A 133 -0.06 8.61 8.69
CA SER A 133 0.98 8.19 7.72
C SER A 133 0.54 8.41 6.28
N TYR A 134 -0.74 8.19 5.96
CA TYR A 134 -1.32 8.51 4.65
C TYR A 134 -1.24 10.01 4.36
N MET A 135 -1.73 10.84 5.28
CA MET A 135 -1.78 12.30 5.10
C MET A 135 -0.39 12.91 4.97
N LEU A 136 0.61 12.38 5.69
CA LEU A 136 1.99 12.82 5.56
C LEU A 136 2.57 12.47 4.18
N ALA A 137 2.26 11.28 3.65
CA ALA A 137 2.72 10.90 2.32
C ALA A 137 2.13 11.79 1.24
N GLU A 138 0.83 12.08 1.30
CA GLU A 138 0.18 13.02 0.38
C GLU A 138 0.81 14.42 0.44
N LEU A 139 1.15 14.90 1.65
CA LEU A 139 1.82 16.20 1.83
C LEU A 139 3.21 16.25 1.19
N PHE A 140 3.92 15.13 1.16
CA PHE A 140 5.24 15.00 0.53
C PHE A 140 5.18 14.55 -0.94
N TYR A 141 3.98 14.47 -1.55
CA TYR A 141 3.78 13.96 -2.91
C TYR A 141 4.35 12.53 -3.11
N LEU A 142 4.26 11.71 -2.07
CA LEU A 142 4.68 10.30 -2.04
C LEU A 142 3.46 9.38 -2.18
N SER A 143 3.69 8.08 -2.32
CA SER A 143 2.58 7.10 -2.39
C SER A 143 1.99 6.87 -1.00
N GLY A 144 0.80 7.43 -0.77
CA GLY A 144 0.07 7.27 0.50
C GLY A 144 -0.27 5.82 0.80
N ILE A 145 -0.72 5.07 -0.21
CA ILE A 145 -1.10 3.66 -0.06
C ILE A 145 0.11 2.82 0.36
N LEU A 146 1.25 2.99 -0.33
CA LEU A 146 2.49 2.28 -0.01
C LEU A 146 3.01 2.66 1.39
N THR A 147 2.93 3.93 1.75
CA THR A 147 3.34 4.43 3.07
C THR A 147 2.51 3.82 4.20
N VAL A 148 1.18 3.81 4.06
CA VAL A 148 0.27 3.20 5.04
C VAL A 148 0.51 1.70 5.17
N PHE A 149 0.76 1.01 4.06
CA PHE A 149 1.06 -0.42 4.07
C PHE A 149 2.30 -0.75 4.91
N PHE A 150 3.43 -0.08 4.64
CA PHE A 150 4.65 -0.29 5.42
C PHE A 150 4.51 0.19 6.88
N CYS A 151 3.76 1.28 7.12
CA CYS A 151 3.39 1.70 8.46
C CYS A 151 2.63 0.58 9.20
N GLY A 152 1.66 -0.06 8.54
CA GLY A 152 0.91 -1.20 9.06
C GLY A 152 1.80 -2.42 9.39
N ILE A 153 2.74 -2.77 8.51
CA ILE A 153 3.72 -3.86 8.77
C ILE A 153 4.54 -3.56 10.03
N VAL A 154 5.07 -2.35 10.14
CA VAL A 154 5.89 -1.95 11.29
C VAL A 154 5.05 -1.88 12.57
N MET A 155 3.80 -1.41 12.49
CA MET A 155 2.87 -1.44 13.62
C MET A 155 2.57 -2.87 14.07
N SER A 156 2.32 -3.79 13.13
CA SER A 156 2.09 -5.20 13.44
C SER A 156 3.28 -5.83 14.18
N HIS A 157 4.51 -5.45 13.83
CA HIS A 157 5.69 -5.99 14.50
C HIS A 157 6.02 -5.30 15.85
N TYR A 158 6.01 -3.96 15.90
CA TYR A 158 6.49 -3.22 17.07
C TYR A 158 5.37 -2.74 17.99
N THR A 159 4.25 -2.30 17.44
CA THR A 159 3.12 -1.80 18.24
C THR A 159 2.36 -2.95 18.90
N TRP A 160 2.24 -4.10 18.24
CA TRP A 160 1.62 -5.31 18.81
C TRP A 160 2.15 -5.68 20.20
N HIS A 161 3.46 -5.60 20.39
CA HIS A 161 4.11 -5.91 21.66
C HIS A 161 3.84 -4.87 22.77
N ASN A 162 3.49 -3.64 22.40
CA ASN A 162 3.23 -2.53 23.34
C ASN A 162 1.74 -2.37 23.71
N VAL A 163 0.84 -3.07 23.01
CA VAL A 163 -0.62 -2.99 23.15
C VAL A 163 -1.16 -4.09 24.08
N THR A 164 -2.30 -3.84 24.73
CA THR A 164 -2.95 -4.80 25.65
C THR A 164 -3.49 -6.05 24.95
N GLU A 165 -3.63 -7.17 25.68
CA GLU A 165 -4.19 -8.42 25.14
C GLU A 165 -5.59 -8.25 24.54
N SER A 166 -6.47 -7.51 25.21
CA SER A 166 -7.82 -7.22 24.70
C SER A 166 -7.78 -6.50 23.35
N SER A 167 -6.88 -5.51 23.21
CA SER A 167 -6.73 -4.76 21.95
C SER A 167 -6.17 -5.64 20.84
N ARG A 168 -5.25 -6.56 21.13
CA ARG A 168 -4.75 -7.54 20.14
C ARG A 168 -5.86 -8.40 19.58
N VAL A 169 -6.75 -8.89 20.46
CA VAL A 169 -7.91 -9.69 20.08
C VAL A 169 -8.87 -8.86 19.23
N THR A 170 -9.21 -7.63 19.66
CA THR A 170 -10.07 -6.73 18.88
C THR A 170 -9.48 -6.40 17.51
N THR A 171 -8.18 -6.10 17.42
CA THR A 171 -7.52 -5.83 16.14
C THR A 171 -7.58 -7.04 15.21
N LYS A 172 -7.44 -8.27 15.71
CA LYS A 172 -7.55 -9.50 14.90
C LYS A 172 -8.98 -9.80 14.42
N TYR A 173 -10.02 -9.28 15.08
CA TYR A 173 -11.41 -9.45 14.64
C TYR A 173 -11.88 -8.33 13.71
N VAL A 174 -11.25 -7.16 13.78
CA VAL A 174 -11.58 -5.99 12.94
C VAL A 174 -10.90 -6.06 11.57
N PHE A 175 -9.71 -6.66 11.49
CA PHE A 175 -8.89 -6.81 10.28
C PHE A 175 -8.64 -8.27 9.98
#